data_AF-A0A2T2R843-F1
#
_entry.id   AF-A0A2T2R843-F1
#
_cell.length_a   1.000
_cell.length_b   1.000
_cell.length_c   1.000
_cell.angle_alpha   90.00
_cell.angle_beta   90.00
_cell.angle_gamma   90.00
#
_symmetry.space_group_name_H-M   'P 1'
#
loop_
_entity.id
_entity.type
_entity.pdbx_description
1 polymer ?
#
loop_
_entity_poly.entity_id
_entity_poly.type
_entity_poly.pdbx_seq_one_letter_code
_entity_poly.pdbx_strand_id
1 'polypeptide(L)'
;MAGAPVPLSEHQVRHVAQLARLGLTGDEVATFAEQLGQILDYAEQVGEVATAEVPPTAHPLRPVNVLRCDEPVDALDHDAALAPAPRVNDGRFQVPRIAGEEEPEASADPNSADPNSADPTAAQATGDGGERP
;
A
#
# COMPACT_ATOMS: atom_id res chain seq x y z
N MET A 1 -18.75 14.74 33.90
CA MET A 1 -17.54 15.28 34.57
C MET A 1 -16.50 15.33 33.48
N ALA A 2 -16.16 16.51 32.97
CA ALA A 2 -15.25 16.64 31.84
C ALA A 2 -13.92 15.93 32.16
N GLY A 3 -13.50 15.01 31.29
CA GLY A 3 -12.18 14.39 31.33
C GLY A 3 -11.11 15.47 31.38
N ALA A 4 -10.02 15.22 32.10
CA ALA A 4 -8.88 16.12 32.06
C ALA A 4 -8.37 16.19 30.61
N PRO A 5 -8.03 17.39 30.10
CA PRO A 5 -7.66 17.56 28.69
C PRO A 5 -6.51 16.61 28.36
N VAL A 6 -6.63 15.85 27.26
CA VAL A 6 -5.63 14.86 26.86
C VAL A 6 -4.40 15.62 26.34
N PRO A 7 -3.32 15.74 27.14
CA PRO A 7 -2.19 16.54 26.73
C PRO A 7 -1.34 15.72 25.76
N LEU A 8 -1.28 16.15 24.50
CA LEU A 8 -0.42 15.54 23.50
C LEU A 8 0.99 16.10 23.61
N SER A 9 1.97 15.22 23.80
CA SER A 9 3.38 15.58 23.72
C SER A 9 3.81 15.78 22.27
N GLU A 10 4.82 16.63 22.05
CA GLU A 10 5.41 16.80 20.72
C GLU A 10 5.91 15.48 20.12
N HIS A 11 6.39 14.56 20.96
CA HIS A 11 6.83 13.22 20.51
C HIS A 11 5.67 12.43 19.91
N GLN A 12 4.49 12.46 20.53
CA GLN A 12 3.29 11.80 20.00
C GLN A 12 2.86 12.41 18.67
N VAL A 13 2.87 13.74 18.55
CA VAL A 13 2.53 14.43 17.29
C VAL A 13 3.51 14.05 16.18
N ARG A 14 4.82 14.08 16.46
CA ARG A 14 5.85 13.66 15.49
C ARG A 14 5.72 12.18 15.11
N HIS A 15 5.37 11.32 16.06
CA HIS A 15 5.16 9.90 15.78
C HIS A 15 3.97 9.66 14.84
N VAL A 16 2.83 10.30 15.10
CA VAL A 16 1.65 10.22 14.23
C VAL A 16 1.95 10.81 12.85
N ALA A 17 2.67 11.94 12.79
CA ALA A 17 3.10 12.53 11.52
C ALA A 17 3.98 11.56 10.71
N GLN A 18 4.88 10.82 11.36
CA GLN A 18 5.70 9.80 10.70
C GLN A 18 4.86 8.66 10.12
N LEU A 19 3.84 8.18 10.85
CA LEU A 19 2.91 7.16 10.39
C LEU A 19 2.11 7.65 9.17
N ALA A 20 1.71 8.92 9.18
CA ALA A 20 0.98 9.57 8.09
C ALA A 20 1.88 10.09 6.94
N ARG A 21 3.21 9.89 7.02
CA ARG A 21 4.21 10.42 6.06
C ARG A 21 4.14 11.95 5.88
N LEU A 22 3.88 12.69 6.96
CA LEU A 22 3.84 14.15 7.00
C LEU A 22 5.17 14.71 7.53
N GLY A 23 5.78 15.63 6.79
CA GLY A 23 6.95 16.39 7.23
C GLY A 23 6.52 17.68 7.92
N LEU A 24 6.49 17.69 9.25
CA LEU A 24 6.08 18.85 10.05
C LEU A 24 7.27 19.65 10.55
N THR A 25 7.15 20.97 10.53
CA THR A 25 8.07 21.90 11.19
C THR A 25 7.86 21.91 12.71
N GLY A 26 8.81 22.47 13.47
CA GLY A 26 8.69 22.59 14.93
C GLY A 26 7.48 23.41 15.37
N ASP A 27 7.22 24.52 14.68
CA ASP A 27 6.10 25.42 14.98
C ASP A 27 4.74 24.75 14.70
N GLU A 28 4.66 23.96 13.62
CA GLU A 28 3.47 23.16 13.29
C GLU A 28 3.24 22.04 14.32
N VAL A 29 4.31 21.42 14.83
CA VAL A 29 4.19 20.39 15.89
C VAL A 29 3.58 20.99 17.16
N ALA A 30 4.03 22.17 17.59
CA ALA A 30 3.46 22.85 18.76
C ALA A 30 1.99 23.23 18.53
N THR A 31 1.67 23.76 17.35
CA THR A 31 0.29 24.13 16.97
C THR A 31 -0.62 22.90 16.94
N PHE A 32 -0.19 21.81 16.33
CA PHE A 32 -0.99 20.59 16.23
C PHE A 32 -1.13 19.85 17.55
N ALA A 33 -0.16 19.95 18.47
CA ALA A 33 -0.32 19.39 19.81
C ALA A 33 -1.54 19.99 20.53
N GLU A 34 -1.73 21.30 20.44
CA GLU A 34 -2.88 21.99 21.03
C GLU A 34 -4.18 21.64 20.30
N GLN A 35 -4.21 21.77 18.98
CA GLN A 35 -5.42 21.54 18.18
C GLN A 35 -5.92 20.09 18.25
N LEU A 36 -5.01 19.11 18.18
CA LEU A 36 -5.38 17.70 18.29
C LEU A 36 -5.85 17.36 19.69
N GLY A 37 -5.28 17.97 20.74
CA GLY A 37 -5.77 17.84 22.11
C GLY A 37 -7.24 18.25 22.23
N GLN A 38 -7.59 19.43 21.71
CA GLN A 38 -8.99 19.92 21.69
C GLN A 38 -9.94 18.98 20.94
N ILE A 39 -9.49 18.40 19.82
CA ILE A 39 -10.30 17.44 19.04
C ILE A 39 -10.53 16.15 19.82
N LEU A 40 -9.50 15.63 20.52
CA LEU A 40 -9.62 14.43 21.34
C LEU A 40 -10.54 14.67 22.54
N ASP A 41 -10.42 15.81 23.21
CA ASP A 41 -11.31 16.21 24.31
C ASP A 41 -12.77 16.27 23.85
N TYR A 42 -13.01 16.76 22.62
CA TYR A 42 -14.35 16.74 22.03
C TYR A 42 -14.82 15.30 21.71
N ALA A 43 -13.93 14.46 21.17
CA ALA A 43 -14.25 13.07 20.83
C ALA A 43 -14.57 12.22 22.07
N GLU A 44 -14.03 12.53 23.25
CA GLU A 44 -14.37 11.84 24.50
C GLU A 44 -15.87 11.90 24.83
N GLN A 45 -16.58 12.95 24.38
CA GLN A 45 -18.03 13.07 24.57
C GLN A 45 -18.81 11.93 23.92
N VAL A 46 -18.28 11.34 22.83
CA VAL A 46 -18.89 10.18 22.18
C VAL A 46 -18.82 8.94 23.08
N GLY A 47 -17.77 8.83 23.90
CA GLY A 47 -17.59 7.75 24.87
C GLY A 47 -18.62 7.78 26.01
N GLU A 48 -19.25 8.92 26.29
CA GLU A 48 -20.30 9.02 27.32
C GLU A 48 -21.60 8.30 26.92
N VAL A 49 -21.83 8.16 25.60
CA VAL A 49 -23.04 7.55 25.05
C VAL A 49 -22.78 6.13 24.54
N ALA A 50 -21.56 5.83 24.11
CA ALA A 50 -21.18 4.52 23.62
C ALA A 50 -21.07 3.50 24.78
N THR A 51 -21.88 2.45 24.74
CA THR A 51 -21.84 1.36 25.73
C THR A 51 -21.31 0.06 25.13
N ALA A 52 -20.75 -0.82 25.97
CA ALA A 52 -20.27 -2.14 25.55
C ALA A 52 -21.40 -3.05 25.01
N GLU A 53 -22.66 -2.70 25.26
CA GLU A 53 -23.84 -3.43 24.79
C GLU A 53 -24.18 -3.10 23.33
N VAL A 54 -23.69 -1.98 22.79
CA VAL A 54 -23.89 -1.59 21.40
C VAL A 54 -22.73 -2.15 20.57
N PRO A 55 -22.96 -3.15 19.69
CA PRO A 55 -21.90 -3.67 18.85
C PRO A 55 -21.41 -2.60 17.87
N PRO A 56 -20.10 -2.55 17.56
CA PRO A 56 -19.55 -1.57 16.63
C PRO A 56 -20.12 -1.78 15.23
N THR A 57 -20.49 -0.67 14.58
CA THR A 57 -21.02 -0.69 13.21
C THR A 57 -19.91 -0.35 12.22
N ALA A 58 -19.36 -1.38 11.54
CA ALA A 58 -18.33 -1.19 10.52
C ALA A 58 -18.91 -0.85 9.14
N HIS A 59 -20.05 -1.44 8.80
CA HIS A 59 -20.75 -1.23 7.54
C HIS A 59 -22.20 -0.82 7.84
N PRO A 60 -22.71 0.28 7.26
CA PRO A 60 -24.10 0.70 7.48
C PRO A 60 -25.10 -0.24 6.81
N LEU A 61 -24.66 -0.99 5.79
CA LEU A 61 -25.43 -2.02 5.10
C LEU A 61 -25.01 -3.40 5.58
N ARG A 62 -25.91 -4.38 5.46
CA ARG A 62 -25.57 -5.77 5.73
C ARG A 62 -24.51 -6.23 4.73
N PRO A 63 -23.37 -6.76 5.18
CA PRO A 63 -22.37 -7.29 4.28
C PRO A 63 -22.95 -8.49 3.53
N VAL A 64 -22.78 -8.47 2.21
CA VAL A 64 -23.08 -9.60 1.32
C VAL A 64 -21.82 -9.90 0.53
N ASN A 65 -21.58 -11.17 0.24
CA ASN A 65 -20.42 -11.57 -0.56
C ASN A 65 -20.65 -11.15 -2.01
N VAL A 66 -20.10 -10.00 -2.40
CA VAL A 66 -20.07 -9.55 -3.80
C VAL A 66 -18.77 -10.06 -4.41
N LEU A 67 -18.85 -11.18 -5.11
CA LEU A 67 -17.71 -11.77 -5.81
C LEU A 67 -17.69 -11.27 -7.26
N ARG A 68 -16.48 -10.95 -7.73
CA ARG A 68 -16.22 -10.70 -9.15
C ARG A 68 -15.98 -12.05 -9.86
N CYS A 69 -16.54 -12.24 -11.05
CA CYS A 69 -16.17 -13.37 -11.90
C CYS A 69 -14.67 -13.33 -12.22
N ASP A 70 -14.04 -14.50 -12.30
CA ASP A 70 -12.63 -14.61 -12.68
C ASP A 70 -12.49 -14.62 -14.21
N GLU A 71 -12.86 -13.50 -14.81
CA GLU A 71 -12.78 -13.29 -16.25
C GLU A 71 -11.81 -12.14 -16.55
N PRO A 72 -10.94 -12.27 -17.56
CA PRO A 72 -10.06 -11.19 -17.97
C PRO A 72 -10.88 -10.04 -18.54
N VAL A 73 -10.48 -8.81 -18.20
CA VAL A 73 -11.01 -7.56 -18.75
C VAL A 73 -9.88 -6.76 -19.35
N ASP A 74 -10.21 -5.86 -20.27
CA ASP A 74 -9.22 -4.96 -20.86
C ASP A 74 -8.49 -4.18 -19.76
N ALA A 75 -7.16 -4.24 -19.78
CA ALA A 75 -6.33 -3.49 -18.87
C ALA A 75 -6.33 -2.00 -19.23
N LEU A 76 -6.02 -1.15 -18.25
CA LEU A 76 -5.78 0.26 -18.51
C LEU A 76 -4.61 0.40 -19.49
N ASP A 77 -4.76 1.26 -20.50
CA ASP A 77 -3.69 1.58 -21.44
C ASP A 77 -2.45 2.09 -20.70
N HIS A 78 -1.28 1.63 -21.15
CA HIS A 78 -0.02 1.89 -20.47
C HIS A 78 0.32 3.39 -20.41
N ASP A 79 0.11 4.11 -21.52
CA ASP A 79 0.39 5.54 -21.58
C ASP A 79 -0.63 6.33 -20.76
N ALA A 80 -1.90 5.90 -20.77
CA ALA A 80 -2.93 6.45 -19.89
C ALA A 80 -2.61 6.26 -18.40
N ALA A 81 -2.04 5.11 -18.01
CA ALA A 81 -1.64 4.83 -16.64
C ALA A 81 -0.47 5.72 -16.17
N LEU A 82 0.46 6.06 -17.08
CA LEU A 82 1.63 6.89 -16.78
C LEU A 82 1.39 8.39 -16.94
N ALA A 83 0.33 8.81 -17.62
CA ALA A 83 -0.01 10.21 -17.83
C ALA A 83 -0.04 11.09 -16.56
N PRO A 84 -0.56 10.63 -15.40
CA PRO A 84 -0.54 11.44 -14.17
C PRO A 84 0.77 11.32 -13.37
N ALA A 85 1.73 10.51 -13.81
CA ALA A 85 2.94 10.22 -13.04
C ALA A 85 3.86 11.45 -12.96
N PRO A 86 4.36 11.82 -11.76
CA PRO A 86 5.29 12.94 -11.62
C PRO A 86 6.63 12.75 -12.34
N ARG A 87 7.10 11.50 -12.44
CA ARG A 87 8.33 11.12 -13.14
C ARG A 87 8.18 9.74 -13.76
N VAL A 88 8.57 9.64 -15.02
CA VAL A 88 8.56 8.40 -15.81
C VAL A 88 9.94 8.16 -16.38
N ASN A 89 10.41 6.92 -16.32
CA ASN A 89 11.62 6.48 -17.02
C ASN A 89 11.40 5.11 -17.64
N ASP A 90 11.76 4.93 -18.92
CA ASP A 90 11.63 3.67 -19.67
C ASP A 90 10.27 2.96 -19.51
N GLY A 91 9.17 3.75 -19.55
CA GLY A 91 7.81 3.23 -19.39
C GLY A 91 7.46 2.80 -17.95
N ARG A 92 8.12 3.36 -16.93
CA ARG A 92 7.91 2.98 -15.52
C ARG A 92 7.83 4.21 -14.63
N PHE A 93 7.15 4.08 -13.49
CA PHE A 93 7.18 5.09 -12.44
C PHE A 93 8.58 5.18 -11.84
N GLN A 94 9.20 6.36 -11.93
CA GLN A 94 10.52 6.58 -11.35
C GLN A 94 10.38 7.04 -9.90
N VAL A 95 10.94 6.26 -8.97
CA VAL A 95 11.01 6.60 -7.54
C VAL A 95 12.47 6.63 -7.07
N PRO A 96 12.82 7.43 -6.05
CA PRO A 96 14.13 7.33 -5.42
C PRO A 96 14.36 5.92 -4.89
N ARG A 97 15.58 5.38 -5.11
CA ARG A 97 15.97 4.10 -4.53
C ARG A 97 15.90 4.19 -3.01
N ILE A 98 15.27 3.20 -2.38
CA ILE A 98 15.34 3.03 -0.93
C ILE A 98 16.77 2.55 -0.62
N ALA A 99 17.62 3.45 -0.12
CA ALA A 99 18.89 3.07 0.45
C ALA A 99 18.60 2.52 1.85
N GLY A 100 18.64 1.18 1.99
CA GLY A 100 18.69 0.56 3.31
C GLY A 100 19.98 0.96 4.01
N GLU A 101 19.91 1.03 5.33
CA GLU A 101 21.04 0.72 6.20
C GLU A 101 21.77 -0.53 5.65
N GLU A 102 23.11 -0.51 5.66
CA GLU A 102 24.02 -1.46 5.00
C GLU A 102 23.50 -2.91 4.91
N GLU A 103 23.17 -3.38 3.71
CA GLU A 103 22.95 -4.82 3.44
C GLU A 103 24.28 -5.47 3.01
N PRO A 104 24.66 -6.64 3.57
CA PRO A 104 25.87 -7.36 3.18
C PRO A 104 25.76 -7.89 1.75
N GLU A 105 26.86 -7.76 1.02
CA GLU A 105 27.03 -8.11 -0.38
C GLU A 105 26.58 -9.55 -0.74
N ALA A 106 25.82 -9.62 -1.84
CA ALA A 106 25.63 -10.74 -2.77
C ALA A 106 24.91 -12.03 -2.28
N SER A 107 23.75 -12.35 -2.88
CA SER A 107 23.69 -13.23 -4.06
C SER A 107 22.27 -13.82 -4.29
N ALA A 108 21.91 -13.91 -5.57
CA ALA A 108 20.74 -14.56 -6.16
C ALA A 108 19.38 -13.83 -6.05
N ASP A 109 19.07 -13.11 -7.13
CA ASP A 109 17.72 -12.65 -7.47
C ASP A 109 16.81 -13.87 -7.78
N PRO A 110 15.76 -14.15 -6.98
CA PRO A 110 14.89 -15.31 -7.18
C PRO A 110 13.88 -15.13 -8.33
N ASN A 111 13.82 -13.97 -8.98
CA ASN A 111 12.80 -13.67 -9.98
C ASN A 111 13.36 -13.32 -11.38
N SER A 112 14.59 -13.79 -11.67
CA SER A 112 15.25 -13.64 -12.98
C SER A 112 14.79 -14.65 -14.05
N ALA A 113 13.71 -15.40 -13.80
CA ALA A 113 13.14 -16.29 -14.80
C ALA A 113 12.36 -15.48 -15.84
N ASP A 114 13.06 -15.09 -16.92
CA ASP A 114 12.45 -14.57 -18.14
C ASP A 114 11.64 -15.69 -18.82
N PRO A 115 10.29 -15.65 -18.81
CA PRO A 115 9.46 -16.73 -19.33
C PRO A 115 9.41 -16.75 -20.86
N ASN A 116 10.09 -15.83 -21.56
CA ASN A 116 9.98 -15.67 -23.01
C ASN A 116 11.29 -15.86 -23.78
N SER A 117 12.25 -16.60 -23.22
CA SER A 117 13.50 -17.00 -23.91
C SER A 117 13.37 -18.22 -24.83
N ALA A 118 12.14 -18.66 -25.15
CA ALA A 118 11.92 -19.74 -26.10
C ALA A 118 12.24 -19.29 -27.54
N ASP A 119 13.46 -19.54 -27.97
CA ASP A 119 13.90 -19.44 -29.37
C ASP A 119 13.05 -20.39 -30.25
N PRO A 120 12.28 -19.87 -31.23
CA PRO A 120 11.40 -20.69 -32.07
C PRO A 120 12.11 -21.32 -33.28
N THR A 121 13.43 -21.56 -33.22
CA THR A 121 14.20 -22.09 -34.37
C THR A 121 14.82 -23.46 -34.11
N ALA A 122 14.01 -24.51 -34.03
CA ALA A 122 14.48 -25.89 -34.29
C ALA A 122 13.32 -26.82 -34.69
N ALA A 123 12.53 -26.43 -35.69
CA ALA A 123 11.65 -27.33 -36.40
C ALA A 123 12.26 -27.66 -37.76
N GLN A 124 13.23 -28.60 -37.83
CA GLN A 124 13.52 -29.35 -39.06
C GLN A 124 14.06 -30.77 -38.78
N ALA A 125 13.24 -31.73 -39.22
CA ALA A 125 13.58 -32.91 -40.02
C ALA A 125 14.25 -34.17 -39.41
N THR A 126 13.68 -35.30 -39.86
CA THR A 126 14.24 -36.66 -39.97
C THR A 126 14.05 -37.49 -38.70
N GLY A 127 13.38 -38.64 -38.67
CA GLY A 127 13.01 -39.61 -39.70
C GLY A 127 13.35 -41.01 -39.18
N ASP A 128 12.47 -41.96 -39.46
CA ASP A 128 12.72 -43.42 -39.50
C ASP A 128 12.64 -44.27 -38.21
N GLY A 129 11.66 -45.18 -38.19
CA GLY A 129 11.95 -46.60 -38.03
C GLY A 129 11.46 -47.34 -36.76
N GLY A 130 10.36 -48.09 -36.92
CA GLY A 130 10.09 -49.38 -36.24
C GLY A 130 9.49 -49.33 -34.83
N GLU A 131 8.60 -50.21 -34.40
CA GLU A 131 7.84 -51.31 -34.98
C GLU A 131 6.75 -51.65 -33.94
N ARG A 132 5.55 -52.01 -34.41
CA ARG A 132 4.45 -52.59 -33.63
C ARG A 132 4.88 -53.97 -33.05
N PRO A 133 4.26 -54.51 -31.98
CA PRO A 133 2.82 -54.83 -31.89
C PRO A 133 2.00 -54.02 -30.88
#